data_AF-A0A317Q450-F1
#
_entry.id   AF-A0A317Q450-F1
#
_cell.length_a   1.000
_cell.length_b   1.000
_cell.length_c   1.000
_cell.angle_alpha   90.00
_cell.angle_beta   90.00
_cell.angle_gamma   90.00
#
_symmetry.space_group_name_H-M   'P 1'
#
loop_
_entity.id
_entity.type
_entity.pdbx_description
1 polymer ?
#
loop_
_entity_poly.entity_id
_entity_poly.type
_entity_poly.pdbx_seq_one_letter_code
_entity_poly.pdbx_strand_id
1 'polypeptide(L)'
;MKFSLGAIQYYWPQQVVKNFYRQAADSAVDIVYLGETVCSKRRELKFADWLQVAHELREAGKQVVLSTMTLLEAPSELRELRKYCDNGEFLVEANDVGAIRLLQDNQLPFVAGAAINCYNQHTLRQLMTMGMSRWVMPVELSRDWLQKLLQQPMVKDVRDCLEVEVFSFGHMPLAWSGRCFTARSENRAKDQCELCCIKYPEGRRVDSQEGQQVFVLNGIQTQSGTRYNLVNQLPSMQGLVDIVRLSPQLEGTFSWLEKFRQNQHGEQRQALEPNDSNGYWMALAGLVQTA
;
A
#
# COMPACT_ATOMS: atom_id res chain seq x y z
N MET A 1 -3.93 -4.08 -17.75
CA MET A 1 -3.57 -3.57 -16.41
C MET A 1 -4.31 -4.41 -15.39
N LYS A 2 -3.68 -4.74 -14.28
CA LYS A 2 -4.30 -5.47 -13.17
C LYS A 2 -4.73 -4.50 -12.06
N PHE A 3 -5.63 -4.94 -11.20
CA PHE A 3 -6.05 -4.21 -10.01
C PHE A 3 -5.65 -4.98 -8.75
N SER A 4 -5.10 -4.26 -7.77
CA SER A 4 -4.71 -4.82 -6.49
C SER A 4 -5.43 -4.13 -5.32
N LEU A 5 -5.67 -4.90 -4.27
CA LEU A 5 -6.01 -4.37 -2.95
C LEU A 5 -4.76 -4.40 -2.08
N GLY A 6 -4.32 -3.23 -1.61
CA GLY A 6 -3.23 -3.12 -0.65
C GLY A 6 -3.55 -3.80 0.69
N ALA A 7 -2.55 -3.96 1.57
CA ALA A 7 -2.80 -4.44 2.91
C ALA A 7 -3.67 -3.44 3.70
N ILE A 8 -4.58 -3.95 4.52
CA ILE A 8 -5.42 -3.11 5.40
C ILE A 8 -4.49 -2.28 6.29
N GLN A 9 -4.62 -0.95 6.22
CA GLN A 9 -3.77 -0.04 6.98
C GLN A 9 -4.27 0.16 8.43
N TYR A 10 -5.58 0.12 8.64
CA TYR A 10 -6.20 0.44 9.92
C TYR A 10 -6.40 -0.79 10.81
N TYR A 11 -6.57 -0.55 12.11
CA TYR A 11 -6.76 -1.65 13.07
C TYR A 11 -8.24 -2.03 13.18
N TRP A 12 -8.66 -3.01 12.37
CA TRP A 12 -10.04 -3.52 12.37
C TRP A 12 -10.19 -4.77 13.22
N PRO A 13 -11.37 -5.01 13.85
CA PRO A 13 -11.66 -6.26 14.55
C PRO A 13 -11.52 -7.48 13.63
N GLN A 14 -11.08 -8.62 14.17
CA GLN A 14 -10.82 -9.84 13.40
C GLN A 14 -11.97 -10.23 12.46
N GLN A 15 -13.22 -10.16 12.93
CA GLN A 15 -14.37 -10.56 12.11
C GLN A 15 -14.57 -9.64 10.89
N VAL A 16 -14.29 -8.33 11.05
CA VAL A 16 -14.36 -7.36 9.95
C VAL A 16 -13.29 -7.68 8.91
N VAL A 17 -12.06 -7.98 9.36
CA VAL A 17 -10.95 -8.39 8.48
C VAL A 17 -11.30 -9.66 7.69
N LYS A 18 -11.80 -10.70 8.37
CA LYS A 18 -12.22 -11.95 7.71
C LYS A 18 -13.34 -11.73 6.69
N ASN A 19 -14.34 -10.91 7.02
CA ASN A 19 -15.43 -10.59 6.11
C ASN A 19 -14.96 -9.78 4.89
N PHE A 20 -13.99 -8.87 5.08
CA PHE A 20 -13.39 -8.13 3.98
C PHE A 20 -12.69 -9.06 2.98
N TYR A 21 -11.87 -10.00 3.47
CA TYR A 21 -11.15 -10.90 2.56
C TYR A 21 -12.02 -11.98 1.91
N ARG A 22 -13.14 -12.38 2.53
CA ARG A 22 -14.16 -13.18 1.84
C ARG A 22 -14.75 -12.43 0.64
N GLN A 23 -15.12 -11.15 0.83
CA GLN A 23 -15.56 -10.32 -0.29
C GLN A 23 -14.46 -10.13 -1.33
N ALA A 24 -13.19 -10.03 -0.92
CA ALA A 24 -12.07 -9.95 -1.85
C ALA A 24 -11.93 -11.22 -2.70
N ALA A 25 -12.12 -12.40 -2.11
CA ALA A 25 -12.13 -13.68 -2.83
C ALA A 25 -13.20 -13.71 -3.93
N ASP A 26 -14.41 -13.22 -3.62
CA ASP A 26 -15.54 -13.18 -4.56
C ASP A 26 -15.48 -12.03 -5.58
N SER A 27 -14.62 -11.03 -5.35
CA SER A 27 -14.53 -9.82 -6.19
C SER A 27 -13.74 -10.04 -7.49
N ALA A 28 -13.74 -9.04 -8.37
CA ALA A 28 -12.93 -9.05 -9.60
C ALA A 28 -11.48 -8.54 -9.42
N VAL A 29 -10.98 -8.46 -8.17
CA VAL A 29 -9.57 -8.09 -7.92
C VAL A 29 -8.63 -9.18 -8.41
N ASP A 30 -7.46 -8.80 -8.93
CA ASP A 30 -6.42 -9.73 -9.39
C ASP A 30 -5.43 -10.07 -8.27
N ILE A 31 -5.05 -9.09 -7.46
CA ILE A 31 -3.95 -9.18 -6.48
C ILE A 31 -4.42 -8.69 -5.11
N VAL A 32 -4.10 -9.43 -4.05
CA VAL A 32 -4.41 -9.04 -2.67
C VAL A 32 -3.17 -9.07 -1.79
N TYR A 33 -2.89 -7.94 -1.15
CA TYR A 33 -1.82 -7.79 -0.18
C TYR A 33 -2.35 -8.06 1.24
N LEU A 34 -1.63 -8.86 2.02
CA LEU A 34 -2.02 -9.34 3.34
C LEU A 34 -0.95 -9.03 4.39
N GLY A 35 -1.37 -8.77 5.62
CA GLY A 35 -0.46 -8.57 6.75
C GLY A 35 -0.63 -7.21 7.41
N GLU A 36 0.12 -7.02 8.49
CA GLU A 36 0.15 -5.79 9.27
C GLU A 36 1.40 -4.98 8.88
N THR A 37 1.20 -3.77 8.37
CA THR A 37 2.28 -2.92 7.84
C THR A 37 2.65 -1.76 8.77
N VAL A 38 1.82 -1.47 9.78
CA VAL A 38 1.89 -0.26 10.60
C VAL A 38 2.42 -0.55 12.01
N CYS A 39 1.91 -1.56 12.71
CA CYS A 39 2.27 -1.76 14.12
C CYS A 39 2.20 -3.23 14.58
N SER A 40 3.33 -3.75 15.07
CA SER A 40 3.49 -5.13 15.57
C SER A 40 2.61 -5.51 16.77
N LYS A 41 1.99 -4.53 17.44
CA LYS A 41 1.06 -4.76 18.55
C LYS A 41 -0.35 -5.12 18.07
N ARG A 42 -0.72 -4.81 16.83
CA ARG A 42 -2.02 -5.11 16.24
C ARG A 42 -2.07 -6.59 15.84
N ARG A 43 -2.69 -7.42 16.68
CA ARG A 43 -2.64 -8.90 16.55
C ARG A 43 -4.01 -9.56 16.52
N GLU A 44 -5.00 -8.91 15.92
CA GLU A 44 -6.32 -9.53 15.63
C GLU A 44 -6.16 -10.77 14.75
N LEU A 45 -5.19 -10.73 13.83
CA LEU A 45 -4.71 -11.88 13.08
C LEU A 45 -3.22 -12.06 13.35
N LYS A 46 -2.82 -13.31 13.62
CA LYS A 46 -1.41 -13.71 13.70
C LYS A 46 -0.95 -14.26 12.35
N PHE A 47 0.34 -14.52 12.22
CA PHE A 47 0.93 -15.05 11.00
C PHE A 47 0.20 -16.28 10.42
N ALA A 48 -0.18 -17.25 11.27
CA ALA A 48 -0.91 -18.43 10.82
C ALA A 48 -2.31 -18.09 10.27
N ASP A 49 -3.00 -17.13 10.89
CA ASP A 49 -4.31 -16.65 10.40
C ASP A 49 -4.15 -15.96 9.03
N TRP A 50 -3.07 -15.17 8.86
CA TRP A 50 -2.76 -14.54 7.57
C TRP A 50 -2.45 -15.56 6.47
N LEU A 51 -1.70 -16.62 6.78
CA LEU A 51 -1.45 -17.70 5.83
C LEU A 51 -2.73 -18.44 5.45
N GLN A 52 -3.62 -18.70 6.41
CA GLN A 52 -4.93 -19.29 6.10
C GLN A 52 -5.70 -18.43 5.10
N VAL A 53 -5.81 -17.12 5.34
CA VAL A 53 -6.46 -16.18 4.40
C VAL A 53 -5.74 -16.16 3.05
N ALA A 54 -4.41 -16.27 3.03
CA ALA A 54 -3.63 -16.34 1.80
C ALA A 54 -3.98 -17.57 0.96
N HIS A 55 -4.11 -18.74 1.58
CA HIS A 55 -4.52 -19.96 0.88
C HIS A 55 -5.95 -19.84 0.34
N GLU A 56 -6.90 -19.34 1.14
CA GLU A 56 -8.30 -19.15 0.72
C GLU A 56 -8.39 -18.20 -0.50
N LEU A 57 -7.65 -17.09 -0.48
CA LEU A 57 -7.61 -16.15 -1.61
C LEU A 57 -6.95 -16.75 -2.86
N ARG A 58 -5.88 -17.53 -2.68
CA ARG A 58 -5.24 -18.23 -3.80
C ARG A 58 -6.19 -19.27 -4.42
N GLU A 59 -6.91 -20.03 -3.60
CA GLU A 59 -7.92 -20.99 -4.07
C GLU A 59 -9.06 -20.30 -4.83
N ALA A 60 -9.39 -19.06 -4.45
CA ALA A 60 -10.28 -18.17 -5.21
C ALA A 60 -9.64 -17.51 -6.45
N GLY A 61 -8.42 -17.91 -6.81
CA GLY A 61 -7.72 -17.46 -8.02
C GLY A 61 -7.01 -16.11 -7.89
N LYS A 62 -6.79 -15.60 -6.68
CA LYS A 62 -6.09 -14.32 -6.46
C LYS A 62 -4.58 -14.54 -6.36
N GLN A 63 -3.79 -13.61 -6.91
CA GLN A 63 -2.38 -13.54 -6.55
C GLN A 63 -2.26 -12.92 -5.16
N VAL A 64 -1.66 -13.64 -4.22
CA VAL A 64 -1.46 -13.14 -2.86
C VAL A 64 -0.02 -12.66 -2.66
N VAL A 65 0.12 -11.53 -1.97
CA VAL A 65 1.41 -10.97 -1.55
C VAL A 65 1.36 -10.70 -0.05
N LEU A 66 2.37 -11.16 0.70
CA LEU A 66 2.47 -10.91 2.14
C LEU A 66 3.28 -9.63 2.39
N SER A 67 2.63 -8.61 2.92
CA SER A 67 3.24 -7.32 3.26
C SER A 67 3.90 -7.35 4.63
N THR A 68 5.17 -6.96 4.65
CA THR A 68 5.97 -6.82 5.88
C THR A 68 5.78 -5.44 6.51
N MET A 69 6.11 -5.31 7.80
CA MET A 69 6.05 -4.03 8.50
C MET A 69 7.03 -3.00 7.93
N THR A 70 6.62 -1.74 7.92
CA THR A 70 7.44 -0.63 7.43
C THR A 70 8.51 -0.16 8.42
N LEU A 71 8.26 -0.29 9.72
CA LEU A 71 9.19 0.18 10.76
C LEU A 71 9.41 -0.92 11.80
N LEU A 72 10.66 -1.35 11.94
CA LEU A 72 11.10 -2.41 12.87
C LEU A 72 11.99 -1.78 13.95
N GLU A 73 11.56 -1.87 15.20
CA GLU A 73 12.19 -1.26 16.38
C GLU A 73 12.61 -2.28 17.43
N ALA A 74 12.13 -3.53 17.35
CA ALA A 74 12.39 -4.57 18.34
C ALA A 74 12.88 -5.90 17.74
N PRO A 75 13.72 -6.67 18.45
CA PRO A 75 14.18 -7.99 18.01
C PRO A 75 13.05 -9.00 17.74
N SER A 76 11.90 -8.85 18.41
CA SER A 76 10.71 -9.67 18.15
C SER A 76 10.13 -9.45 16.75
N GLU A 77 10.22 -8.22 16.25
CA GLU A 77 9.69 -7.84 14.94
C GLU A 77 10.60 -8.37 13.83
N LEU A 78 11.92 -8.41 14.06
CA LEU A 78 12.86 -9.09 13.16
C LEU A 78 12.60 -10.61 13.05
N ARG A 79 12.22 -11.25 14.16
CA ARG A 79 11.81 -12.67 14.15
C ARG A 79 10.51 -12.88 13.39
N GLU A 80 9.57 -11.95 13.51
CA GLU A 80 8.32 -11.97 12.76
C GLU A 80 8.56 -11.76 11.27
N LEU A 81 9.36 -10.74 10.90
CA LEU A 81 9.80 -10.51 9.52
C LEU A 81 10.41 -11.77 8.89
N ARG A 82 11.31 -12.46 9.59
CA ARG A 82 11.92 -13.68 9.09
C ARG A 82 10.88 -14.77 8.77
N LYS A 83 9.83 -14.92 9.58
CA LYS A 83 8.73 -15.86 9.29
C LYS A 83 7.99 -15.50 7.99
N TYR A 84 7.79 -14.21 7.73
CA TYR A 84 7.19 -13.76 6.48
C TYR A 84 8.10 -14.06 5.29
N CYS A 85 9.41 -13.82 5.39
CA CYS A 85 10.36 -14.14 4.32
C CYS A 85 10.52 -15.64 4.09
N ASP A 86 10.50 -16.44 5.15
CA ASP A 86 10.68 -17.91 5.10
C ASP A 86 9.36 -18.65 4.81
N ASN A 87 8.31 -17.96 4.36
CA ASN A 87 6.98 -18.55 4.16
C ASN A 87 6.94 -19.62 3.04
N GLY A 88 7.88 -19.55 2.08
CA GLY A 88 8.12 -20.59 1.08
C GLY A 88 7.13 -20.68 -0.08
N GLU A 89 6.08 -19.84 -0.13
CA GLU A 89 4.98 -20.03 -1.08
C GLU A 89 4.45 -18.73 -1.70
N PHE A 90 4.29 -17.69 -0.89
CA PHE A 90 3.73 -16.41 -1.30
C PHE A 90 4.82 -15.37 -1.50
N LEU A 91 4.61 -14.50 -2.50
CA LEU A 91 5.46 -13.34 -2.75
C LEU A 91 5.44 -12.41 -1.53
N VAL A 92 6.56 -11.77 -1.23
CA VAL A 92 6.67 -10.85 -0.10
C VAL A 92 6.80 -9.42 -0.60
N GLU A 93 6.02 -8.50 -0.03
CA GLU A 93 6.25 -7.06 -0.13
C GLU A 93 7.17 -6.60 1.00
N ALA A 94 8.39 -6.22 0.60
CA ALA A 94 9.40 -5.63 1.46
C ALA A 94 9.09 -4.15 1.67
N ASN A 95 8.75 -3.79 2.91
CA ASN A 95 8.53 -2.41 3.33
C ASN A 95 9.68 -1.85 4.19
N ASP A 96 10.69 -2.68 4.49
CA ASP A 96 11.94 -2.31 5.17
C ASP A 96 13.13 -3.00 4.46
N VAL A 97 14.31 -2.35 4.47
CA VAL A 97 15.51 -2.87 3.80
C VAL A 97 16.03 -4.18 4.40
N GLY A 98 15.72 -4.46 5.66
CA GLY A 98 15.98 -5.76 6.28
C GLY A 98 15.24 -6.90 5.60
N ALA A 99 14.01 -6.66 5.13
CA ALA A 99 13.24 -7.65 4.36
C ALA A 99 13.91 -7.95 3.02
N ILE A 100 14.37 -6.90 2.32
CA ILE A 100 15.09 -7.03 1.05
C ILE A 100 16.31 -7.93 1.23
N ARG A 101 17.10 -7.69 2.28
CA ARG A 101 18.30 -8.49 2.54
C ARG A 101 17.98 -9.97 2.77
N LEU A 102 16.96 -10.26 3.57
CA LEU A 102 16.54 -11.64 3.85
C LEU A 102 16.05 -12.35 2.59
N LEU A 103 15.29 -11.66 1.74
CA LEU A 103 14.77 -12.22 0.50
C LEU A 103 15.89 -12.44 -0.52
N GLN A 104 16.84 -11.50 -0.63
CA GLN A 104 18.02 -11.62 -1.46
C GLN A 104 18.92 -12.80 -1.04
N ASP A 105 19.22 -12.93 0.26
CA ASP A 105 20.08 -14.02 0.77
C ASP A 105 19.46 -15.40 0.47
N ASN A 106 18.13 -15.48 0.41
CA ASN A 106 17.38 -16.69 0.03
C ASN A 106 17.05 -16.79 -1.47
N GLN A 107 17.51 -15.86 -2.30
CA GLN A 107 17.26 -15.80 -3.75
C GLN A 107 15.75 -15.82 -4.10
N LEU A 108 14.92 -15.20 -3.26
CA LEU A 108 13.48 -15.12 -3.45
C LEU A 108 13.10 -13.80 -4.16
N PRO A 109 12.18 -13.83 -5.14
CA PRO A 109 11.66 -12.62 -5.74
C PRO A 109 10.84 -11.82 -4.73
N PHE A 110 10.79 -10.50 -4.88
CA PHE A 110 10.03 -9.65 -3.96
C PHE A 110 9.40 -8.42 -4.63
N VAL A 111 8.37 -7.88 -3.97
CA VAL A 111 7.82 -6.55 -4.26
C VAL A 111 8.53 -5.53 -3.38
N ALA A 112 9.12 -4.48 -3.97
CA ALA A 112 9.57 -3.33 -3.21
C ALA A 112 8.37 -2.40 -2.97
N GLY A 113 7.91 -2.34 -1.72
CA GLY A 113 6.82 -1.46 -1.32
C GLY A 113 7.20 0.01 -1.41
N ALA A 114 6.19 0.90 -1.45
CA ALA A 114 6.40 2.33 -1.61
C ALA A 114 7.29 2.93 -0.49
N ALA A 115 7.25 2.34 0.70
CA ALA A 115 8.05 2.76 1.86
C ALA A 115 9.57 2.58 1.69
N ILE A 116 10.02 1.79 0.70
CA ILE A 116 11.44 1.65 0.36
C ILE A 116 12.00 2.94 -0.27
N ASN A 117 11.14 3.86 -0.72
CA ASN A 117 11.54 5.20 -1.17
C ASN A 117 12.54 5.17 -2.34
N CYS A 118 12.23 4.39 -3.38
CA CYS A 118 13.05 4.30 -4.59
C CYS A 118 12.75 5.44 -5.57
N TYR A 119 13.64 6.44 -5.63
CA TYR A 119 13.47 7.69 -6.38
C TYR A 119 14.43 7.88 -7.57
N ASN A 120 15.12 6.83 -8.03
CA ASN A 120 16.02 6.96 -9.17
C ASN A 120 16.29 5.61 -9.84
N GLN A 121 16.74 5.68 -11.09
CA GLN A 121 17.01 4.54 -11.95
C GLN A 121 18.15 3.65 -11.43
N HIS A 122 19.11 4.21 -10.70
CA HIS A 122 20.24 3.44 -10.16
C HIS A 122 19.78 2.52 -9.03
N THR A 123 18.98 3.07 -8.11
CA THR A 123 18.38 2.32 -6.99
C THR A 123 17.41 1.28 -7.53
N LEU A 124 16.57 1.65 -8.50
CA LEU A 124 15.64 0.71 -9.13
C LEU A 124 16.38 -0.49 -9.74
N ARG A 125 17.45 -0.22 -10.52
CA ARG A 125 18.26 -1.28 -11.12
C ARG A 125 18.96 -2.14 -10.06
N GLN A 126 19.47 -1.54 -9.00
CA GLN A 126 20.08 -2.28 -7.89
C GLN A 126 19.07 -3.17 -7.16
N LEU A 127 17.84 -2.71 -6.95
CA LEU A 127 16.79 -3.55 -6.35
C LEU A 127 16.44 -4.73 -7.26
N MET A 128 16.40 -4.53 -8.58
CA MET A 128 16.20 -5.62 -9.53
C MET A 128 17.32 -6.66 -9.46
N THR A 129 18.60 -6.24 -9.35
CA THR A 129 19.71 -7.20 -9.17
C THR A 129 19.66 -7.93 -7.82
N MET A 130 18.95 -7.39 -6.83
CA MET A 130 18.69 -8.05 -5.55
C MET A 130 17.51 -9.02 -5.58
N GLY A 131 16.73 -9.06 -6.67
CA GLY A 131 15.56 -9.95 -6.81
C GLY A 131 14.21 -9.24 -6.83
N MET A 132 14.16 -7.90 -6.89
CA MET A 132 12.90 -7.18 -7.01
C MET A 132 12.24 -7.49 -8.36
N SER A 133 10.99 -7.99 -8.32
CA SER A 133 10.18 -8.27 -9.51
C SER A 133 9.07 -7.23 -9.73
N ARG A 134 8.71 -6.48 -8.68
CA ARG A 134 7.67 -5.46 -8.72
C ARG A 134 8.09 -4.26 -7.89
N TRP A 135 7.89 -3.08 -8.44
CA TRP A 135 8.15 -1.81 -7.76
C TRP A 135 6.84 -1.05 -7.57
N VAL A 136 6.54 -0.73 -6.32
CA VAL A 136 5.44 0.15 -5.96
C VAL A 136 5.99 1.57 -5.94
N MET A 137 5.53 2.40 -6.87
CA MET A 137 6.00 3.77 -7.01
C MET A 137 5.66 4.59 -5.74
N PRO A 138 6.62 5.39 -5.21
CA PRO A 138 6.33 6.37 -4.17
C PRO A 138 5.20 7.33 -4.58
N VAL A 139 4.33 7.64 -3.62
CA VAL A 139 3.03 8.30 -3.85
C VAL A 139 3.13 9.75 -4.33
N GLU A 140 4.25 10.39 -4.04
CA GLU A 140 4.56 11.78 -4.36
C GLU A 140 5.11 11.99 -5.78
N LEU A 141 5.36 10.91 -6.52
CA LEU A 141 5.93 10.97 -7.87
C LEU A 141 4.82 11.11 -8.93
N SER A 142 5.10 11.93 -9.94
CA SER A 142 4.15 12.20 -11.01
C SER A 142 4.23 11.19 -12.16
N ARG A 143 3.19 11.16 -13.00
CA ARG A 143 3.20 10.40 -14.25
C ARG A 143 4.39 10.77 -15.13
N ASP A 144 4.64 12.07 -15.27
CA ASP A 144 5.70 12.58 -16.14
C ASP A 144 7.08 12.20 -15.61
N TRP A 145 7.23 12.15 -14.28
CA TRP A 145 8.44 11.65 -13.65
C TRP A 145 8.61 10.15 -13.91
N LEU A 146 7.56 9.35 -13.73
CA LEU A 146 7.57 7.91 -14.01
C LEU A 146 7.96 7.62 -15.46
N GLN A 147 7.33 8.31 -16.41
CA GLN A 147 7.64 8.16 -17.83
C GLN A 147 9.12 8.46 -18.13
N LYS A 148 9.67 9.54 -17.57
CA LYS A 148 11.09 9.90 -17.72
C LYS A 148 12.02 8.86 -17.11
N LEU A 149 11.65 8.28 -15.97
CA LEU A 149 12.41 7.23 -15.30
C LEU A 149 12.46 5.96 -16.16
N LEU A 150 11.29 5.48 -16.63
CA LEU A 150 11.20 4.26 -17.43
C LEU A 150 11.91 4.36 -18.79
N GLN A 151 12.07 5.58 -19.30
CA GLN A 151 12.83 5.85 -20.53
C GLN A 151 14.34 5.92 -20.32
N GLN A 152 14.83 5.94 -19.07
CA GLN A 152 16.28 5.92 -18.80
C GLN A 152 16.90 4.62 -19.35
N PRO A 153 18.07 4.68 -20.01
CA PRO A 153 18.70 3.49 -20.60
C PRO A 153 18.86 2.31 -19.64
N MET A 154 19.12 2.57 -18.34
CA MET A 154 19.29 1.56 -17.29
C MET A 154 18.01 0.84 -16.86
N VAL A 155 16.85 1.35 -17.25
CA VAL A 155 15.54 0.77 -16.93
C VAL A 155 14.90 0.24 -18.19
N LYS A 156 15.05 0.95 -19.30
CA LYS A 156 14.46 0.60 -20.59
C LYS A 156 14.88 -0.79 -21.08
N ASP A 157 16.13 -1.18 -20.85
CA ASP A 157 16.67 -2.50 -21.24
C ASP A 157 16.06 -3.67 -20.44
N VAL A 158 15.48 -3.40 -19.27
CA VAL A 158 14.89 -4.41 -18.36
C VAL A 158 13.43 -4.14 -18.05
N ARG A 159 12.76 -3.26 -18.80
CA ARG A 159 11.37 -2.85 -18.53
C ARG A 159 10.41 -4.04 -18.48
N ASP A 160 10.61 -5.03 -19.34
CA ASP A 160 9.74 -6.21 -19.43
C ASP A 160 9.93 -7.18 -18.24
N CYS A 161 10.99 -7.00 -17.45
CA CYS A 161 11.26 -7.79 -16.25
C CYS A 161 10.74 -7.13 -14.96
N LEU A 162 10.13 -5.95 -15.06
CA LEU A 162 9.69 -5.16 -13.92
C LEU A 162 8.19 -4.83 -14.01
N GLU A 163 7.42 -5.26 -13.01
CA GLU A 163 6.07 -4.74 -12.83
C GLU A 163 6.09 -3.38 -12.11
N VAL A 164 5.42 -2.38 -12.67
CA VAL A 164 5.21 -1.06 -12.05
C VAL A 164 3.81 -1.01 -11.44
N GLU A 165 3.74 -0.80 -10.13
CA GLU A 165 2.48 -0.66 -9.39
C GLU A 165 2.32 0.77 -8.85
N VAL A 166 1.12 1.34 -8.99
CA VAL A 166 0.81 2.71 -8.55
C VAL A 166 -0.35 2.72 -7.56
N PHE A 167 -0.11 3.27 -6.37
CA PHE A 167 -1.17 3.61 -5.41
C PHE A 167 -2.11 4.63 -6.02
N SER A 168 -3.37 4.26 -6.21
CA SER A 168 -4.34 5.02 -7.01
C SER A 168 -5.62 5.38 -6.27
N PHE A 169 -5.87 4.78 -5.10
CA PHE A 169 -7.06 5.07 -4.30
C PHE A 169 -6.82 4.94 -2.79
N GLY A 170 -7.22 5.95 -2.02
CA GLY A 170 -7.18 5.96 -0.55
C GLY A 170 -6.31 7.08 0.04
N HIS A 171 -6.19 7.13 1.36
CA HIS A 171 -5.29 8.07 2.04
C HIS A 171 -3.83 7.63 1.85
N MET A 172 -3.02 8.48 1.22
CA MET A 172 -1.63 8.18 0.87
C MET A 172 -0.80 8.01 2.15
N PRO A 173 -0.05 6.91 2.32
CA PRO A 173 0.86 6.76 3.45
C PRO A 173 2.11 7.64 3.23
N LEU A 174 2.21 8.75 3.96
CA LEU A 174 3.24 9.77 3.74
C LEU A 174 4.47 9.60 4.64
N ALA A 175 4.27 9.15 5.88
CA ALA A 175 5.37 9.02 6.84
C ALA A 175 5.07 8.01 7.95
N TRP A 176 6.14 7.49 8.56
CA TRP A 176 6.10 6.64 9.75
C TRP A 176 7.01 7.22 10.83
N SER A 177 6.60 7.11 12.09
CA SER A 177 7.36 7.60 13.25
C SER A 177 7.62 6.50 14.26
N GLY A 178 8.76 6.53 14.96
CA GLY A 178 8.95 5.66 16.14
C GLY A 178 7.93 5.95 17.26
N ARG A 179 7.26 7.12 17.22
CA ARG A 179 6.22 7.51 18.16
C ARG A 179 4.82 7.23 17.60
N CYS A 180 3.93 6.74 18.45
CA CYS A 180 2.54 6.50 18.07
C CYS A 180 1.68 7.74 18.30
N PHE A 181 1.28 8.40 17.22
CA PHE A 181 0.44 9.60 17.26
C PHE A 181 -0.97 9.31 17.78
N THR A 182 -1.55 8.16 17.43
CA THR A 182 -2.88 7.77 17.96
C THR A 182 -2.84 7.57 19.47
N ALA A 183 -1.83 6.88 20.00
CA ALA A 183 -1.67 6.75 21.45
C ALA A 183 -1.47 8.11 22.13
N ARG A 184 -0.61 8.97 21.54
CA ARG A 184 -0.35 10.30 22.07
C ARG A 184 -1.61 11.17 22.09
N SER A 185 -2.49 11.04 21.10
CA SER A 185 -3.76 11.77 21.04
C SER A 185 -4.74 11.39 22.16
N GLU A 186 -4.60 10.20 22.76
CA GLU A 186 -5.31 9.80 23.98
C GLU A 186 -4.50 10.08 25.26
N ASN A 187 -3.43 10.88 25.16
CA ASN A 187 -2.47 11.14 26.24
C ASN A 187 -1.83 9.86 26.83
N ARG A 188 -1.60 8.85 25.98
CA ARG A 188 -0.98 7.57 26.36
C ARG A 188 0.42 7.44 25.77
N ALA A 189 1.28 6.69 26.45
CA ALA A 189 2.53 6.20 25.89
C ALA A 189 2.27 5.06 24.90
N LYS A 190 3.17 4.84 23.94
CA LYS A 190 3.05 3.78 22.92
C LYS A 190 2.94 2.38 23.55
N ASP A 191 3.73 2.10 24.58
CA ASP A 191 3.75 0.79 25.24
C ASP A 191 2.45 0.51 26.00
N GLN A 192 1.80 1.55 26.52
CA GLN A 192 0.52 1.50 27.24
C GLN A 192 -0.65 2.03 26.39
N CYS A 193 -0.57 1.85 25.06
CA CYS A 193 -1.58 2.38 24.14
C CYS A 193 -2.94 1.68 24.22
N GLU A 194 -3.03 0.54 24.93
CA GLU A 194 -4.26 -0.28 25.05
C GLU A 194 -4.92 -0.60 23.71
N LEU A 195 -4.13 -0.69 22.64
CA LEU A 195 -4.60 -0.94 21.27
C LEU A 195 -5.69 0.05 20.82
N CYS A 196 -5.65 1.30 21.32
CA CYS A 196 -6.65 2.34 21.08
C CYS A 196 -6.96 2.63 19.59
N CYS A 197 -6.07 2.24 18.66
CA CYS A 197 -6.31 2.33 17.22
C CYS A 197 -7.62 1.65 16.79
N ILE A 198 -8.11 0.65 17.53
CA ILE A 198 -9.34 -0.08 17.18
C ILE A 198 -10.60 0.79 17.26
N LYS A 199 -10.53 1.88 18.04
CA LYS A 199 -11.60 2.88 18.16
C LYS A 199 -11.67 3.82 16.95
N TYR A 200 -10.65 3.78 16.08
CA TYR A 200 -10.49 4.68 14.94
C TYR A 200 -10.30 3.86 13.65
N PRO A 201 -11.36 3.17 13.16
CA PRO A 201 -11.26 2.24 12.04
C PRO A 201 -10.91 2.91 10.70
N GLU A 202 -10.99 4.25 10.63
CA GLU A 202 -10.58 5.06 9.48
C GLU A 202 -9.45 6.03 9.85
N GLY A 203 -8.78 5.80 10.98
CA GLY A 203 -7.76 6.69 11.53
C GLY A 203 -8.35 7.95 12.18
N ARG A 204 -7.47 8.87 12.55
CA ARG A 204 -7.83 10.13 13.23
C ARG A 204 -7.57 11.32 12.32
N ARG A 205 -8.63 12.07 12.03
CA ARG A 205 -8.54 13.34 11.34
C ARG A 205 -7.67 14.35 12.12
N VAL A 206 -6.82 15.07 11.38
CA VAL A 206 -6.03 16.19 11.89
C VAL A 206 -6.28 17.41 11.02
N ASP A 207 -6.68 18.49 11.68
CA ASP A 207 -6.93 19.78 11.06
C ASP A 207 -5.79 20.77 11.32
N SER A 208 -5.59 21.70 10.39
CA SER A 208 -4.75 22.87 10.56
C SER A 208 -5.39 23.86 11.56
N GLN A 209 -4.68 24.93 11.91
CA GLN A 209 -5.23 25.98 12.78
C GLN A 209 -6.38 26.74 12.11
N GLU A 210 -6.43 26.72 10.78
CA GLU A 210 -7.48 27.29 9.93
C GLU A 210 -8.66 26.32 9.73
N GLY A 211 -8.64 25.13 10.36
CA GLY A 211 -9.72 24.14 10.29
C GLY A 211 -9.73 23.27 9.04
N GLN A 212 -8.69 23.33 8.21
CA GLN A 212 -8.55 22.49 7.03
C GLN A 212 -7.97 21.11 7.41
N GLN A 213 -8.61 20.03 6.97
CA GLN A 213 -8.04 18.70 7.17
C GLN A 213 -6.76 18.54 6.35
N VAL A 214 -5.66 18.24 7.05
CA VAL A 214 -4.33 18.08 6.42
C VAL A 214 -3.85 16.65 6.45
N PHE A 215 -4.19 15.88 7.50
CA PHE A 215 -3.72 14.51 7.68
C PHE A 215 -4.77 13.58 8.27
N VAL A 216 -4.53 12.28 8.11
CA VAL A 216 -5.16 11.20 8.89
C VAL A 216 -4.05 10.45 9.63
N LEU A 217 -4.18 10.31 10.95
CA LEU A 217 -3.22 9.59 11.79
C LEU A 217 -3.69 8.17 12.07
N ASN A 218 -2.81 7.20 11.82
CA ASN A 218 -3.07 5.79 12.00
C ASN A 218 -1.91 5.11 12.75
N GLY A 219 -1.98 5.10 14.09
CA GLY A 219 -0.91 4.60 14.93
C GLY A 219 0.36 5.43 14.79
N ILE A 220 1.38 4.83 14.19
CA ILE A 220 2.66 5.49 13.88
C ILE A 220 2.71 6.14 12.48
N GLN A 221 1.69 5.88 11.66
CA GLN A 221 1.63 6.32 10.28
C GLN A 221 0.86 7.65 10.17
N THR A 222 1.41 8.56 9.38
CA THR A 222 0.75 9.78 8.93
C THR A 222 0.35 9.61 7.48
N GLN A 223 -0.94 9.80 7.18
CA GLN A 223 -1.49 9.72 5.84
C GLN A 223 -2.03 11.07 5.37
N SER A 224 -2.23 11.24 4.06
CA SER A 224 -2.85 12.45 3.49
C SER A 224 -4.25 12.68 4.06
N GLY A 225 -4.61 13.95 4.30
CA GLY A 225 -5.97 14.32 4.72
C GLY A 225 -7.02 14.11 3.63
N THR A 226 -6.65 14.40 2.38
CA THR A 226 -7.45 14.10 1.19
C THR A 226 -7.33 12.63 0.81
N ARG A 227 -8.35 12.10 0.13
CA ARG A 227 -8.33 10.76 -0.46
C ARG A 227 -7.72 10.86 -1.84
N TYR A 228 -6.59 10.19 -2.07
CA TYR A 228 -6.04 10.10 -3.41
C TYR A 228 -6.95 9.28 -4.30
N ASN A 229 -7.25 9.76 -5.50
CA ASN A 229 -8.18 9.11 -6.41
C ASN A 229 -7.79 9.35 -7.87
N LEU A 230 -7.20 8.33 -8.49
CA LEU A 230 -6.75 8.35 -9.89
C LEU A 230 -7.71 7.66 -10.86
N VAL A 231 -8.98 7.46 -10.48
CA VAL A 231 -9.96 6.75 -11.33
C VAL A 231 -10.07 7.37 -12.72
N ASN A 232 -10.01 8.70 -12.84
CA ASN A 232 -10.09 9.41 -14.12
C ASN A 232 -8.74 9.46 -14.88
N GLN A 233 -7.65 9.07 -14.23
CA GLN A 233 -6.30 9.09 -14.78
C GLN A 233 -5.87 7.72 -15.35
N LEU A 234 -6.68 6.68 -15.22
CA LEU A 234 -6.40 5.33 -15.75
C LEU A 234 -5.99 5.31 -17.24
N PRO A 235 -6.61 6.08 -18.16
CA PRO A 235 -6.16 6.12 -19.55
C PRO A 235 -4.70 6.56 -19.69
N SER A 236 -4.24 7.48 -18.84
CA SER A 236 -2.87 7.99 -18.86
C SER A 236 -1.83 7.01 -18.32
N MET A 237 -2.26 5.88 -17.76
CA MET A 237 -1.41 4.83 -17.21
C MET A 237 -1.08 3.72 -18.23
N GLN A 238 -1.77 3.69 -19.38
CA GLN A 238 -1.58 2.66 -20.40
C GLN A 238 -0.13 2.65 -20.91
N GLY A 239 0.51 1.48 -20.91
CA GLY A 239 1.92 1.30 -21.30
C GLY A 239 2.95 1.78 -20.28
N LEU A 240 2.52 2.39 -19.17
CA LEU A 240 3.40 2.87 -18.09
C LEU A 240 3.23 2.03 -16.82
N VAL A 241 1.99 1.78 -16.41
CA VAL A 241 1.62 1.11 -15.15
C VAL A 241 1.05 -0.27 -15.45
N ASP A 242 1.53 -1.28 -14.73
CA ASP A 242 1.07 -2.66 -14.87
C ASP A 242 -0.07 -2.96 -13.88
N ILE A 243 -0.01 -2.36 -12.68
CA ILE A 243 -0.92 -2.64 -11.56
C ILE A 243 -1.42 -1.33 -10.91
N VAL A 244 -2.74 -1.23 -10.72
CA VAL A 244 -3.41 -0.13 -10.02
C VAL A 244 -3.80 -0.60 -8.63
N ARG A 245 -3.23 0.03 -7.60
CA ARG A 245 -3.48 -0.34 -6.21
C ARG A 245 -4.54 0.53 -5.56
N LEU A 246 -5.54 -0.11 -4.97
CA LEU A 246 -6.53 0.53 -4.12
C LEU A 246 -6.25 0.16 -2.66
N SER A 247 -6.26 1.15 -1.77
CA SER A 247 -6.20 0.91 -0.33
C SER A 247 -7.56 0.46 0.20
N PRO A 248 -7.62 -0.65 0.95
CA PRO A 248 -8.84 -1.03 1.67
C PRO A 248 -9.39 0.12 2.50
N GLN A 249 -10.68 0.38 2.33
CA GLN A 249 -11.53 1.21 3.16
C GLN A 249 -12.50 0.32 3.93
N LEU A 250 -13.00 0.78 5.07
CA LEU A 250 -13.95 0.03 5.89
C LEU A 250 -15.21 -0.31 5.08
N GLU A 251 -15.70 0.66 4.31
CA GLU A 251 -16.84 0.53 3.42
C GLU A 251 -16.50 0.98 1.99
N GLY A 252 -17.22 0.45 1.00
CA GLY A 252 -17.15 0.92 -0.39
C GLY A 252 -15.93 0.47 -1.21
N THR A 253 -14.97 -0.25 -0.63
CA THR A 253 -13.75 -0.73 -1.34
C THR A 253 -14.08 -1.43 -2.67
N PHE A 254 -15.00 -2.40 -2.64
CA PHE A 254 -15.34 -3.18 -3.84
C PHE A 254 -16.19 -2.39 -4.84
N SER A 255 -17.01 -1.44 -4.38
CA SER A 255 -17.70 -0.52 -5.28
C SER A 255 -16.71 0.37 -6.04
N TRP A 256 -15.69 0.87 -5.35
CA TRP A 256 -14.61 1.62 -6.00
C TRP A 256 -13.78 0.75 -6.94
N LEU A 257 -13.48 -0.49 -6.56
CA LEU A 257 -12.81 -1.44 -7.46
C LEU A 257 -13.57 -1.57 -8.79
N GLU A 258 -14.90 -1.75 -8.75
CA GLU A 258 -15.70 -1.83 -9.98
C GLU A 258 -15.69 -0.53 -10.78
N LYS A 259 -15.77 0.64 -10.13
CA LYS A 259 -15.63 1.95 -10.82
C LYS A 259 -14.29 2.10 -11.52
N PHE A 260 -13.20 1.67 -10.88
CA PHE A 260 -11.87 1.68 -11.46
C PHE A 260 -11.77 0.74 -12.67
N ARG A 261 -12.31 -0.48 -12.55
CA ARG A 261 -12.35 -1.44 -13.65
C ARG A 261 -13.16 -0.91 -14.85
N GLN A 262 -14.35 -0.38 -14.59
CA GLN A 262 -15.23 0.18 -15.62
C GLN A 262 -14.64 1.41 -16.32
N ASN A 263 -13.81 2.19 -15.63
CA ASN A 263 -13.17 3.37 -16.21
C ASN A 263 -11.74 3.14 -16.74
N GLN A 264 -11.30 1.88 -16.90
CA GLN A 264 -9.96 1.55 -17.38
C GLN A 264 -9.60 2.20 -18.73
N HIS A 265 -10.61 2.37 -19.60
CA HIS A 265 -10.46 3.02 -20.91
C HIS A 265 -10.93 4.49 -20.94
N GLY A 266 -11.36 5.04 -19.80
CA GLY A 266 -11.77 6.45 -19.68
C GLY A 266 -13.21 6.75 -20.13
N GLU A 267 -14.00 5.72 -20.41
CA GLU A 267 -15.37 5.84 -20.95
C GLU A 267 -16.42 6.11 -19.87
N GLN A 268 -16.09 5.85 -18.60
CA GLN A 268 -16.99 5.99 -17.44
C GLN A 268 -16.37 6.90 -16.38
N ARG A 269 -16.06 8.13 -16.78
CA ARG A 269 -15.47 9.13 -15.88
C ARG A 269 -16.33 9.31 -14.63
N GLN A 270 -15.68 9.37 -13.49
CA GLN A 270 -16.34 9.55 -12.19
C GLN A 270 -16.26 11.01 -11.77
N ALA A 271 -17.33 11.54 -11.17
CA ALA A 271 -17.24 12.77 -10.40
C ALA A 271 -16.36 12.49 -9.17
N LEU A 272 -15.33 13.33 -8.97
CA LEU A 272 -14.47 13.24 -7.81
C LEU A 272 -15.09 14.00 -6.65
N GLU A 273 -15.02 13.44 -5.44
CA GLU A 273 -15.55 14.08 -4.24
C GLU A 273 -14.70 15.33 -3.90
N PRO A 274 -15.24 16.33 -3.18
CA PRO A 274 -14.48 17.54 -2.81
C PRO A 274 -13.22 17.28 -1.97
N ASN A 275 -13.14 16.15 -1.27
CA ASN A 275 -11.96 15.73 -0.50
C ASN A 275 -11.07 14.73 -1.26
N ASP A 276 -11.35 14.47 -2.55
CA ASP A 276 -10.46 13.68 -3.39
C ASP A 276 -9.30 14.54 -3.91
N SER A 277 -8.17 13.92 -4.21
CA SER A 277 -6.99 14.58 -4.77
C SER A 277 -6.28 13.70 -5.79
N ASN A 278 -5.63 14.32 -6.77
CA ASN A 278 -4.83 13.66 -7.80
C ASN A 278 -3.58 14.48 -8.18
N GLY A 279 -3.24 15.49 -7.37
CA GLY A 279 -2.21 16.48 -7.70
C GLY A 279 -0.84 15.88 -7.97
N TYR A 280 -0.36 14.93 -7.16
CA TYR A 280 0.97 14.34 -7.38
C TYR A 280 1.11 13.67 -8.74
N TRP A 281 0.12 12.87 -9.18
CA TRP A 281 0.11 12.28 -10.52
C TRP A 281 0.26 13.34 -11.63
N MET A 282 -0.37 14.50 -11.42
CA MET A 282 -0.41 15.64 -12.33
C MET A 282 0.79 16.60 -12.17
N ALA A 283 1.81 16.23 -11.39
CA ALA A 283 2.96 17.09 -11.05
C ALA A 283 2.58 18.39 -10.33
N LEU A 284 1.53 18.34 -9.51
CA LEU A 284 1.05 19.42 -8.64
C LEU A 284 1.17 19.01 -7.16
N ALA A 285 0.86 19.93 -6.25
CA ALA A 285 0.82 19.63 -4.82
C ALA A 285 -0.19 18.52 -4.52
N GLY A 286 0.16 17.59 -3.62
CA GLY A 286 -0.62 16.37 -3.40
C GLY A 286 -2.07 16.57 -2.96
N LEU A 287 -2.39 17.69 -2.31
CA LEU A 287 -3.75 18.04 -1.86
C LEU A 287 -4.62 18.62 -2.99
N VAL A 288 -4.03 18.92 -4.15
CA VAL A 288 -4.76 19.51 -5.28
C VAL A 288 -5.63 18.44 -5.94
N GLN A 289 -6.84 18.86 -6.30
CA GLN A 289 -7.76 18.13 -7.14
C GLN A 289 -7.84 18.82 -8.51
N THR A 290 -7.61 18.07 -9.58
CA THR A 290 -7.81 18.53 -10.96
C THR A 290 -8.81 17.64 -11.68
N ALA A 291 -9.47 18.20 -12.69
CA ALA A 291 -10.34 17.46 -13.61
C ALA A 291 -9.56 16.41 -14.42
#